data_AF-A0AAE1LA64-F1
#
_entry.id   AF-A0AAE1LA64-F1
#
_cell.length_a   1.000
_cell.length_b   1.000
_cell.length_c   1.000
_cell.angle_alpha   90.00
_cell.angle_beta   90.00
_cell.angle_gamma   90.00
#
_symmetry.space_group_name_H-M   'P 1'
#
loop_
_entity.id
_entity.type
_entity.pdbx_description
1 polymer ?
#
loop_
_entity_poly.entity_id
_entity_poly.type
_entity_poly.pdbx_seq_one_letter_code
_entity_poly.pdbx_strand_id
1 'polypeptide(L)'
;MQATPEDDGELLESVELRRQLRQRRRTPRTMLRAGGSGLGLAAYALVVALAAAAAGLAGAGPPGPPAPLTAPAPGQGPGQPGAQGGMLVFGNGTRLTHMVLDRVTGMLVVAGVNRLFQLDASLRPVATVITGPKHDSPLCHASGCEPPDISTELTDNVNKILVLDPESRYLIVCGSLSQGSCEKYSVNNITVKPEFLPRAVAANDEHSSTYAFIGPERYGWGGSNVLYVGTTFTNNGEYRHDVPAISSRRLHNLDFAELSFSKQSSLQIEVKYRDHFLVNYVYGFNASDYAYFVLVQKQSHLPEQEELGYVTRLARTCITDSNYDSYTEVTLQCLARHVEDGQTVTTNYNIIQDAKVVPAGQHLAVSMGIEPGDPVMIGVFSPARSITAEPQARSAMCVYSLKDIEAKFNENIHMCFNGSLGYRNMNYISGLILDGMCPTAGVSNASHDHKT
;
A
#
# COMPACT_ATOMS: atom_id res chain seq x y z
N MET A 1 -20.89 -19.48 59.40
CA MET A 1 -20.01 -18.34 59.72
C MET A 1 -20.59 -17.10 59.06
N GLN A 2 -20.86 -16.05 59.85
CA GLN A 2 -21.50 -14.78 59.46
C GLN A 2 -20.51 -13.80 58.82
N ALA A 3 -21.01 -12.94 57.91
CA ALA A 3 -20.56 -11.56 57.61
C ALA A 3 -21.57 -10.94 56.59
N THR A 4 -22.55 -10.14 57.01
CA THR A 4 -22.68 -8.65 56.94
C THR A 4 -22.85 -8.02 55.53
N PRO A 5 -23.86 -7.14 55.32
CA PRO A 5 -24.12 -6.44 54.05
C PRO A 5 -23.85 -4.92 54.12
N GLU A 6 -23.09 -4.35 53.18
CA GLU A 6 -23.07 -2.90 52.87
C GLU A 6 -22.66 -2.70 51.40
N ASP A 7 -23.53 -2.07 50.59
CA ASP A 7 -23.26 -0.83 49.81
C ASP A 7 -24.17 -0.70 48.55
N ASP A 8 -25.38 -0.13 48.73
CA ASP A 8 -26.38 0.19 47.68
C ASP A 8 -26.39 1.72 47.38
N GLY A 9 -25.20 2.34 47.27
CA GLY A 9 -25.04 3.81 47.15
C GLY A 9 -24.84 4.38 45.75
N GLU A 10 -24.28 3.61 44.79
CA GLU A 10 -23.78 4.20 43.53
C GLU A 10 -24.74 4.14 42.33
N LEU A 11 -25.85 3.39 42.42
CA LEU A 11 -26.74 3.21 41.26
C LEU A 11 -27.71 4.38 41.01
N LEU A 12 -27.96 5.23 42.01
CA LEU A 12 -29.00 6.28 41.93
C LEU A 12 -28.53 7.59 41.26
N GLU A 13 -27.24 7.92 41.27
CA GLU A 13 -26.72 9.12 40.58
C GLU A 13 -26.63 8.95 39.06
N SER A 14 -26.47 7.72 38.55
CA SER A 14 -26.31 7.45 37.12
C SER A 14 -27.62 7.52 36.32
N VAL A 15 -28.77 7.36 36.98
CA VAL A 15 -30.10 7.36 36.34
C VAL A 15 -30.65 8.79 36.17
N GLU A 16 -30.37 9.69 37.12
CA GLU A 16 -30.84 11.07 37.07
C GLU A 16 -30.09 11.90 35.99
N LEU A 17 -28.79 11.62 35.78
CA LEU A 17 -27.99 12.24 34.72
C LEU A 17 -28.46 11.85 33.31
N ARG A 18 -28.93 10.60 33.14
CA ARG A 18 -29.49 10.10 31.86
C ARG A 18 -30.87 10.66 31.54
N ARG A 19 -31.64 11.10 32.55
CA ARG A 19 -32.92 11.80 32.35
C ARG A 19 -32.72 13.24 31.87
N GLN A 20 -31.74 13.97 32.40
CA GLN A 20 -31.48 15.36 32.00
C GLN A 20 -30.92 15.51 30.57
N LEU A 21 -30.15 14.52 30.08
CA LEU A 21 -29.61 14.56 28.72
C LEU A 21 -30.64 14.20 27.62
N ARG A 22 -31.74 13.51 27.96
CA ARG A 22 -32.82 13.19 27.00
C ARG A 22 -33.82 14.33 26.80
N GLN A 23 -33.89 15.32 27.69
CA GLN A 23 -34.79 16.49 27.52
C GLN A 23 -34.22 17.60 26.63
N ARG A 24 -32.91 17.60 26.33
CA ARG A 24 -32.27 18.64 25.48
C ARG A 24 -32.35 18.42 23.96
N ARG A 25 -33.01 17.36 23.46
CA ARG A 25 -33.11 17.04 22.02
C ARG A 25 -34.47 17.32 21.36
N ARG A 26 -35.33 18.16 21.95
CA ARG A 26 -36.58 18.61 21.31
C ARG A 26 -36.73 20.13 21.34
N THR A 27 -36.23 20.80 20.31
CA THR A 27 -36.77 22.10 19.86
C THR A 27 -36.74 22.15 18.33
N PRO A 28 -37.86 22.48 17.65
CA PRO A 28 -37.88 22.75 16.21
C PRO A 28 -37.83 24.27 15.96
N ARG A 29 -37.03 24.73 15.00
CA ARG A 29 -37.14 26.09 14.43
C ARG A 29 -36.98 26.02 12.91
N THR A 30 -38.08 25.96 12.17
CA THR A 30 -38.74 27.06 11.43
C THR A 30 -38.04 27.44 10.12
N MET A 31 -38.66 27.06 9.00
CA MET A 31 -38.39 27.60 7.67
C MET A 31 -38.72 29.10 7.63
N LEU A 32 -37.84 29.91 7.04
CA LEU A 32 -38.22 31.20 6.46
C LEU A 32 -37.75 31.26 5.00
N ARG A 33 -38.72 31.52 4.14
CA ARG A 33 -38.59 31.78 2.70
C ARG A 33 -38.72 33.29 2.52
N ALA A 34 -37.80 33.94 1.83
CA ALA A 34 -38.01 35.27 1.23
C ALA A 34 -37.02 35.46 0.07
N GLY A 35 -37.56 35.76 -1.12
CA GLY A 35 -36.79 36.26 -2.25
C GLY A 35 -36.68 37.78 -2.22
N GLY A 36 -35.88 38.35 -3.14
CA GLY A 36 -35.89 39.77 -3.44
C GLY A 36 -34.52 40.40 -3.69
N SER A 37 -34.26 40.65 -4.97
CA SER A 37 -33.37 41.63 -5.62
C SER A 37 -32.93 42.91 -4.86
N GLY A 38 -31.72 43.40 -5.17
CA GLY A 38 -31.44 44.85 -5.28
C GLY A 38 -30.12 45.40 -4.72
N LEU A 39 -29.18 45.72 -5.63
CA LEU A 39 -28.28 46.90 -5.73
C LEU A 39 -27.64 47.60 -4.50
N GLY A 40 -26.34 47.91 -4.64
CA GLY A 40 -25.63 49.06 -4.04
C GLY A 40 -24.30 48.69 -3.36
N LEU A 41 -23.12 48.92 -3.99
CA LEU A 41 -22.21 50.09 -3.80
C LEU A 41 -21.78 50.26 -2.33
N ALA A 42 -20.51 50.31 -1.88
CA ALA A 42 -19.16 50.53 -2.43
C ALA A 42 -18.17 49.82 -1.45
N ALA A 43 -16.85 49.65 -1.64
CA ALA A 43 -15.80 50.62 -1.94
C ALA A 43 -14.40 49.92 -1.83
N TYR A 44 -13.48 50.25 -2.77
CA TYR A 44 -12.00 50.35 -2.66
C TYR A 44 -11.15 49.10 -2.29
N ALA A 45 -9.96 48.80 -2.87
CA ALA A 45 -9.13 49.44 -3.89
C ALA A 45 -8.05 48.48 -4.46
N LEU A 46 -7.81 48.60 -5.78
CA LEU A 46 -6.55 48.66 -6.56
C LEU A 46 -5.20 48.20 -5.95
N VAL A 47 -4.45 47.36 -6.68
CA VAL A 47 -3.17 47.67 -7.39
C VAL A 47 -2.91 46.61 -8.49
N VAL A 48 -2.78 47.05 -9.76
CA VAL A 48 -2.14 46.32 -10.87
C VAL A 48 -1.16 47.30 -11.54
N ALA A 49 0.07 46.88 -11.78
CA ALA A 49 1.07 47.64 -12.52
C ALA A 49 1.25 47.08 -13.94
N LEU A 50 1.24 47.98 -14.92
CA LEU A 50 1.40 47.82 -16.36
C LEU A 50 2.87 47.96 -16.80
N ALA A 51 3.24 47.30 -17.90
CA ALA A 51 4.25 47.82 -18.84
C ALA A 51 4.04 47.26 -20.26
N ALA A 52 3.71 48.13 -21.22
CA ALA A 52 3.90 47.92 -22.66
C ALA A 52 3.86 49.26 -23.42
N ALA A 53 4.89 49.52 -24.24
CA ALA A 53 4.96 50.44 -25.41
C ALA A 53 6.41 50.39 -25.93
N ALA A 54 6.78 50.45 -27.21
CA ALA A 54 6.09 50.62 -28.50
C ALA A 54 7.04 50.15 -29.64
N ALA A 55 6.49 50.04 -30.86
CA ALA A 55 7.13 49.54 -32.09
C ALA A 55 7.49 50.65 -33.11
N GLY A 56 8.30 50.28 -34.13
CA GLY A 56 8.53 50.99 -35.42
C GLY A 56 10.03 51.21 -35.69
N LEU A 57 10.65 51.00 -36.87
CA LEU A 57 10.23 50.95 -38.28
C LEU A 57 11.31 50.23 -39.15
N ALA A 58 10.96 50.00 -40.42
CA ALA A 58 11.52 49.07 -41.42
C ALA A 58 12.79 49.48 -42.22
N GLY A 59 13.40 48.52 -42.95
CA GLY A 59 14.29 48.74 -44.10
C GLY A 59 14.94 47.46 -44.70
N ALA A 60 14.55 47.08 -45.93
CA ALA A 60 15.14 46.04 -46.82
C ALA A 60 16.44 46.53 -47.52
N GLY A 61 17.36 45.78 -48.15
CA GLY A 61 17.49 44.40 -48.66
C GLY A 61 18.96 44.09 -49.12
N PRO A 62 19.22 42.98 -49.87
CA PRO A 62 20.54 42.26 -50.05
C PRO A 62 21.33 42.68 -51.34
N PRO A 63 22.49 42.10 -51.84
CA PRO A 63 23.01 40.69 -51.80
C PRO A 63 24.56 40.40 -51.83
N GLY A 64 24.96 39.11 -51.73
CA GLY A 64 26.03 38.47 -52.56
C GLY A 64 27.49 38.28 -52.04
N PRO A 65 28.15 37.10 -52.23
CA PRO A 65 29.48 36.70 -51.67
C PRO A 65 30.68 36.87 -52.65
N PRO A 66 31.96 36.67 -52.22
CA PRO A 66 32.64 35.36 -52.41
C PRO A 66 33.67 34.96 -51.30
N ALA A 67 34.14 33.70 -51.38
CA ALA A 67 35.06 32.96 -50.47
C ALA A 67 36.58 33.15 -50.80
N PRO A 68 37.51 32.24 -50.42
CA PRO A 68 38.07 31.89 -49.09
C PRO A 68 39.62 32.02 -49.03
N LEU A 69 40.26 32.12 -47.84
CA LEU A 69 41.69 31.75 -47.67
C LEU A 69 42.00 31.17 -46.27
N THR A 70 42.28 29.86 -46.29
CA THR A 70 43.20 29.00 -45.51
C THR A 70 43.72 29.38 -44.11
N ALA A 71 43.68 28.37 -43.24
CA ALA A 71 44.12 28.23 -41.85
C ALA A 71 45.65 28.40 -41.61
N PRO A 72 46.14 28.43 -40.34
CA PRO A 72 46.25 27.21 -39.51
C PRO A 72 45.87 27.38 -38.01
N ALA A 73 45.39 26.29 -37.41
CA ALA A 73 45.36 26.05 -35.95
C ALA A 73 46.67 25.31 -35.54
N PRO A 74 46.99 25.01 -34.25
CA PRO A 74 46.15 25.12 -33.04
C PRO A 74 46.83 25.67 -31.77
N GLY A 75 46.02 26.10 -30.81
CA GLY A 75 46.40 26.30 -29.42
C GLY A 75 45.28 25.78 -28.51
N GLN A 76 45.52 24.66 -27.85
CA GLN A 76 44.60 24.00 -26.92
C GLN A 76 44.41 24.84 -25.66
N GLY A 77 43.16 25.19 -25.35
CA GLY A 77 42.70 25.67 -24.04
C GLY A 77 41.68 24.69 -23.46
N PRO A 78 41.58 24.55 -22.12
CA PRO A 78 40.99 23.40 -21.48
C PRO A 78 39.47 23.35 -21.68
N GLY A 79 38.98 22.18 -22.09
CA GLY A 79 37.59 21.91 -22.37
C GLY A 79 36.69 22.11 -21.16
N GLN A 80 35.53 22.72 -21.42
CA GLN A 80 34.34 22.60 -20.60
C GLN A 80 34.04 21.12 -20.35
N PRO A 81 33.68 20.69 -19.13
CA PRO A 81 33.15 19.36 -18.93
C PRO A 81 31.78 19.30 -19.60
N GLY A 82 31.74 18.69 -20.79
CA GLY A 82 30.50 18.27 -21.41
C GLY A 82 29.71 17.41 -20.43
N ALA A 83 28.42 17.69 -20.33
CA ALA A 83 27.46 16.85 -19.64
C ALA A 83 27.42 15.48 -20.36
N GLN A 84 28.36 14.60 -20.02
CA GLN A 84 28.26 13.20 -20.34
C GLN A 84 27.19 12.63 -19.42
N GLY A 85 26.01 12.36 -19.97
CA GLY A 85 25.05 11.45 -19.37
C GLY A 85 25.68 10.07 -19.30
N GLY A 86 26.54 9.86 -18.29
CA GLY A 86 27.10 8.56 -17.99
C GLY A 86 25.97 7.65 -17.56
N MET A 87 25.75 6.56 -18.30
CA MET A 87 24.88 5.47 -17.86
C MET A 87 25.36 5.01 -16.50
N LEU A 88 24.50 5.09 -15.48
CA LEU A 88 24.80 4.57 -14.16
C LEU A 88 24.97 3.06 -14.23
N VAL A 89 26.21 2.61 -14.25
CA VAL A 89 26.53 1.20 -14.05
C VAL A 89 26.57 0.99 -12.54
N PHE A 90 25.44 0.59 -11.96
CA PHE A 90 25.42 0.04 -10.60
C PHE A 90 26.39 -1.14 -10.58
N GLY A 91 27.47 -1.03 -9.80
CA GLY A 91 28.65 -1.88 -9.90
C GLY A 91 28.32 -3.37 -10.14
N ASN A 92 28.86 -3.89 -11.24
CA ASN A 92 28.94 -5.30 -11.64
C ASN A 92 27.75 -6.19 -11.22
N GLY A 93 26.55 -5.96 -11.78
CA GLY A 93 25.49 -6.97 -11.78
C GLY A 93 24.59 -7.04 -10.54
N THR A 94 24.53 -5.98 -9.72
CA THR A 94 23.54 -5.91 -8.63
C THR A 94 22.12 -5.85 -9.20
N ARG A 95 21.28 -6.84 -8.89
CA ARG A 95 19.86 -6.87 -9.29
C ARG A 95 19.07 -5.89 -8.42
N LEU A 96 18.46 -4.89 -9.05
CA LEU A 96 17.60 -3.90 -8.38
C LEU A 96 16.23 -4.49 -8.07
N THR A 97 15.61 -4.08 -6.97
CA THR A 97 14.30 -4.58 -6.54
C THR A 97 13.28 -3.46 -6.34
N HIS A 98 13.63 -2.41 -5.57
CA HIS A 98 12.70 -1.35 -5.22
C HIS A 98 13.30 0.05 -5.42
N MET A 99 12.44 1.04 -5.62
CA MET A 99 12.81 2.44 -5.64
C MET A 99 11.76 3.29 -4.92
N VAL A 100 12.21 4.34 -4.25
CA VAL A 100 11.34 5.35 -3.63
C VAL A 100 11.86 6.75 -3.95
N LEU A 101 10.95 7.60 -4.42
CA LEU A 101 11.23 9.00 -4.74
C LEU A 101 10.77 9.89 -3.60
N ASP A 102 11.69 10.68 -3.04
CA ASP A 102 11.33 11.78 -2.17
C ASP A 102 10.84 12.96 -3.01
N ARG A 103 9.52 13.14 -3.06
CA ARG A 103 8.88 14.21 -3.86
C ARG A 103 9.25 15.62 -3.40
N VAL A 104 9.74 15.79 -2.17
CA VAL A 104 10.11 17.10 -1.62
C VAL A 104 11.48 17.53 -2.14
N THR A 105 12.47 16.64 -2.11
CA THR A 105 13.86 16.94 -2.49
C THR A 105 14.20 16.53 -3.93
N GLY A 106 13.38 15.69 -4.56
CA GLY A 106 13.67 15.05 -5.84
C GLY A 106 14.71 13.93 -5.76
N MET A 107 15.15 13.58 -4.54
CA MET A 107 16.12 12.53 -4.30
C MET A 107 15.49 11.15 -4.48
N LEU A 108 16.22 10.24 -5.14
CA LEU A 108 15.77 8.88 -5.40
C LEU A 108 16.60 7.89 -4.57
N VAL A 109 15.94 6.99 -3.87
CA VAL A 109 16.60 5.88 -3.19
C VAL A 109 16.24 4.60 -3.92
N VAL A 110 17.23 3.78 -4.24
CA VAL A 110 17.08 2.52 -4.96
C VAL A 110 17.72 1.41 -4.15
N ALA A 111 16.98 0.33 -3.92
CA ALA A 111 17.48 -0.86 -3.24
C ALA A 111 17.61 -2.03 -4.22
N GLY A 112 18.57 -2.89 -3.93
CA GLY A 112 18.77 -4.13 -4.66
C GLY A 112 19.36 -5.20 -3.76
N VAL A 113 19.84 -6.28 -4.38
CA VAL A 113 20.54 -7.34 -3.66
C VAL A 113 21.85 -6.78 -3.09
N ASN A 114 22.05 -6.91 -1.78
CA ASN A 114 23.28 -6.53 -1.06
C ASN A 114 23.66 -5.03 -1.11
N ARG A 115 22.79 -4.16 -1.64
CA ARG A 115 23.09 -2.74 -1.86
C ARG A 115 21.87 -1.85 -1.67
N LEU A 116 22.14 -0.64 -1.17
CA LEU A 116 21.22 0.50 -1.15
C LEU A 116 21.93 1.71 -1.75
N PHE A 117 21.26 2.43 -2.65
CA PHE A 117 21.79 3.57 -3.39
C PHE A 117 20.93 4.81 -3.11
N GLN A 118 21.58 5.94 -2.87
CA GLN A 118 20.96 7.26 -2.80
C GLN A 118 21.44 8.08 -4.00
N LEU A 119 20.50 8.62 -4.75
CA LEU A 119 20.71 9.31 -6.03
C LEU A 119 20.12 10.72 -5.96
N ASP A 120 20.77 11.67 -6.60
CA ASP A 120 20.20 13.02 -6.77
C ASP A 120 19.09 13.03 -7.84
N ALA A 121 18.44 14.18 -8.02
CA ALA A 121 17.38 14.37 -9.02
C ALA A 121 17.85 14.19 -10.48
N SER A 122 19.17 14.24 -10.73
CA SER A 122 19.78 13.95 -12.04
C SER A 122 20.19 12.48 -12.18
N LEU A 123 19.78 11.61 -11.24
CA LEU A 123 20.19 10.23 -11.16
C LEU A 123 21.72 10.08 -11.04
N ARG A 124 22.40 10.95 -10.30
CA ARG A 124 23.83 10.77 -9.96
C ARG A 124 23.95 10.14 -8.57
N PRO A 125 24.85 9.16 -8.37
CA PRO A 125 25.00 8.50 -7.08
C PRO A 125 25.60 9.48 -6.07
N VAL A 126 24.88 9.66 -4.97
CA VAL A 126 25.28 10.48 -3.81
C VAL A 126 25.89 9.59 -2.74
N ALA A 127 25.28 8.45 -2.45
CA ALA A 127 25.77 7.49 -1.47
C ALA A 127 25.41 6.05 -1.86
N THR A 128 26.25 5.11 -1.42
CA THR A 128 26.03 3.66 -1.57
C THR A 128 26.30 2.97 -0.23
N VAL A 129 25.41 2.07 0.17
CA VAL A 129 25.54 1.25 1.38
C VAL A 129 25.56 -0.22 0.99
N ILE A 130 26.42 -0.99 1.66
CA ILE A 130 26.50 -2.44 1.53
C ILE A 130 25.57 -3.07 2.58
N THR A 131 24.51 -3.73 2.13
CA THR A 131 23.54 -4.39 3.03
C THR A 131 23.79 -5.90 3.18
N GLY A 132 24.69 -6.47 2.36
CA GLY A 132 25.12 -7.87 2.40
C GLY A 132 26.21 -8.20 1.38
N PRO A 133 26.51 -9.49 1.15
CA PRO A 133 25.97 -10.63 1.90
C PRO A 133 26.45 -10.65 3.36
N LYS A 134 25.74 -11.36 4.24
CA LYS A 134 26.12 -11.56 5.64
C LYS A 134 25.97 -13.04 6.01
N HIS A 135 26.66 -13.49 7.05
CA HIS A 135 26.44 -14.84 7.60
C HIS A 135 25.06 -14.88 8.27
N ASP A 136 24.20 -15.76 7.79
CA ASP A 136 22.82 -15.93 8.28
C ASP A 136 22.40 -17.41 8.19
N SER A 137 21.30 -17.74 8.87
CA SER A 137 20.65 -19.04 8.75
C SER A 137 19.15 -18.90 9.01
N PRO A 138 18.29 -19.61 8.25
CA PRO A 138 16.85 -19.65 8.51
C PRO A 138 16.48 -20.19 9.89
N LEU A 139 17.41 -20.86 10.58
CA LEU A 139 17.22 -21.36 11.94
C LEU A 139 17.48 -20.29 13.01
N CYS A 140 18.00 -19.12 12.64
CA CYS A 140 18.27 -18.05 13.59
C CYS A 140 17.04 -17.16 13.83
N HIS A 141 16.91 -16.67 15.05
CA HIS A 141 15.91 -15.66 15.37
C HIS A 141 16.22 -14.32 14.67
N ALA A 142 15.22 -13.45 14.53
CA ALA A 142 15.36 -12.12 13.92
C ALA A 142 16.42 -11.23 14.60
N SER A 143 16.70 -11.47 15.88
CA SER A 143 17.75 -10.76 16.64
C SER A 143 19.17 -11.26 16.37
N GLY A 144 19.32 -12.35 15.61
CA GLY A 144 20.61 -13.00 15.32
C GLY A 144 20.67 -14.44 15.82
N CYS A 145 21.79 -15.09 15.50
CA CYS A 145 22.11 -16.45 15.93
C CYS A 145 22.88 -16.42 17.25
N GLU A 146 22.61 -17.37 18.15
CA GLU A 146 23.46 -17.63 19.31
C GLU A 146 24.50 -18.70 18.94
N PRO A 147 25.81 -18.37 18.86
CA PRO A 147 26.85 -19.37 18.63
C PRO A 147 27.01 -20.26 19.88
N PRO A 148 27.43 -21.53 19.75
CA PRO A 148 27.93 -22.22 18.56
C PRO A 148 26.92 -23.16 17.87
N ASP A 149 25.67 -23.19 18.34
CA ASP A 149 24.74 -24.29 18.03
C ASP A 149 24.15 -24.23 16.61
N ILE A 150 24.19 -23.06 15.96
CA ILE A 150 23.61 -22.85 14.64
C ILE A 150 24.70 -22.52 13.62
N SER A 151 24.83 -23.38 12.61
CA SER A 151 25.69 -23.11 11.44
C SER A 151 25.10 -22.00 10.59
N THR A 152 25.94 -21.05 10.17
CA THR A 152 25.55 -19.91 9.33
C THR A 152 26.34 -19.88 8.04
N GLU A 153 25.70 -19.42 6.97
CA GLU A 153 26.28 -19.35 5.64
C GLU A 153 26.22 -17.93 5.09
N LEU A 154 27.17 -17.58 4.24
CA LEU A 154 27.19 -16.28 3.58
C LEU A 154 26.00 -16.19 2.62
N THR A 155 24.98 -15.42 3.01
CA THR A 155 23.70 -15.35 2.31
C THR A 155 23.45 -13.93 1.79
N ASP A 156 22.90 -13.85 0.59
CA ASP A 156 22.54 -12.58 -0.03
C ASP A 156 21.35 -11.90 0.65
N ASN A 157 21.43 -10.59 0.78
CA ASN A 157 20.37 -9.75 1.32
C ASN A 157 19.52 -9.16 0.19
N VAL A 158 18.39 -9.79 -0.11
CA VAL A 158 17.43 -9.31 -1.10
C VAL A 158 16.52 -8.28 -0.44
N ASN A 159 16.53 -7.04 -0.93
CA ASN A 159 15.61 -6.03 -0.40
C ASN A 159 14.15 -6.35 -0.74
N LYS A 160 13.31 -6.37 0.30
CA LYS A 160 11.87 -6.70 0.25
C LYS A 160 10.95 -5.52 0.50
N ILE A 161 11.39 -4.54 1.30
CA ILE A 161 10.63 -3.33 1.60
C ILE A 161 11.58 -2.14 1.48
N LEU A 162 11.12 -1.08 0.83
CA LEU A 162 11.75 0.23 0.80
C LEU A 162 10.66 1.30 0.85
N VAL A 163 10.45 1.88 2.03
CA VAL A 163 9.40 2.88 2.25
C VAL A 163 9.97 4.13 2.92
N LEU A 164 9.57 5.29 2.42
CA LEU A 164 9.93 6.60 2.96
C LEU A 164 8.81 7.10 3.88
N ASP A 165 9.13 7.36 5.15
CA ASP A 165 8.27 8.11 6.04
C ASP A 165 8.49 9.62 5.82
N PRO A 166 7.52 10.35 5.24
CA PRO A 166 7.67 11.77 4.96
C PRO A 166 7.74 12.62 6.24
N GLU A 167 7.14 12.17 7.35
CA GLU A 167 7.06 12.93 8.60
C GLU A 167 8.34 12.84 9.41
N SER A 168 8.81 11.62 9.69
CA SER A 168 10.04 11.42 10.46
C SER A 168 11.33 11.56 9.63
N ARG A 169 11.22 11.58 8.30
CA ARG A 169 12.36 11.63 7.37
C ARG A 169 13.32 10.45 7.56
N TYR A 170 12.75 9.26 7.78
CA TYR A 170 13.45 7.98 7.79
C TYR A 170 12.97 7.07 6.66
N LEU A 171 13.86 6.21 6.18
CA LEU A 171 13.57 5.09 5.30
C LEU A 171 13.46 3.83 6.15
N ILE A 172 12.43 3.04 5.92
CA ILE A 172 12.32 1.68 6.44
C ILE A 172 12.75 0.74 5.32
N VAL A 173 13.84 0.00 5.56
CA VAL A 173 14.46 -0.90 4.59
C VAL A 173 14.47 -2.30 5.18
N CYS A 174 13.70 -3.23 4.62
CA CYS A 174 13.68 -4.62 5.07
C CYS A 174 14.32 -5.54 4.04
N GLY A 175 15.13 -6.46 4.53
CA GLY A 175 15.87 -7.45 3.73
C GLY A 175 15.26 -8.85 3.84
N SER A 176 15.84 -9.83 3.15
CA SER A 176 15.53 -11.25 3.33
C SER A 176 16.25 -11.86 4.54
N LEU A 177 17.39 -11.29 4.93
CA LEU A 177 18.19 -11.77 6.05
C LEU A 177 17.50 -11.58 7.41
N SER A 178 17.96 -12.32 8.42
CA SER A 178 17.51 -12.22 9.82
C SER A 178 16.00 -12.31 9.93
N GLN A 179 15.42 -13.35 9.32
CA GLN A 179 13.97 -13.60 9.28
C GLN A 179 13.12 -12.50 8.63
N GLY A 180 13.70 -11.69 7.74
CA GLY A 180 12.99 -10.58 7.12
C GLY A 180 12.97 -9.30 7.96
N SER A 181 14.04 -9.05 8.72
CA SER A 181 14.17 -7.88 9.59
C SER A 181 14.41 -6.59 8.83
N CYS A 182 14.21 -5.47 9.53
CA CYS A 182 14.28 -4.13 8.95
C CYS A 182 15.36 -3.26 9.61
N GLU A 183 15.81 -2.26 8.88
CA GLU A 183 16.72 -1.23 9.31
C GLU A 183 16.12 0.15 8.98
N LYS A 184 16.27 1.11 9.90
CA LYS A 184 15.85 2.51 9.70
C LYS A 184 17.05 3.38 9.32
N TYR A 185 16.98 3.99 8.14
CA TYR A 185 18.02 4.86 7.60
C TYR A 185 17.57 6.32 7.59
N SER A 186 18.45 7.25 7.93
CA SER A 186 18.16 8.67 7.74
C SER A 186 18.09 9.00 6.24
N VAL A 187 17.02 9.68 5.82
CA VAL A 187 16.84 10.08 4.42
C VAL A 187 17.92 11.08 3.98
N ASN A 188 18.40 11.92 4.91
CA ASN A 188 19.40 12.95 4.59
C ASN A 188 20.76 12.34 4.25
N ASN A 189 21.13 11.24 4.91
CA ASN A 189 22.37 10.53 4.66
C ASN A 189 22.23 9.05 5.02
N ILE A 190 22.14 8.20 4.01
CA ILE A 190 21.99 6.76 4.21
C ILE A 190 23.28 6.08 4.71
N THR A 191 24.44 6.76 4.70
CA THR A 191 25.70 6.17 5.21
C THR A 191 25.82 6.23 6.73
N VAL A 192 24.96 6.99 7.40
CA VAL A 192 24.88 7.01 8.87
C VAL A 192 24.41 5.63 9.34
N LYS A 193 25.01 5.13 10.43
CA LYS A 193 24.67 3.81 10.98
C LYS A 193 23.15 3.71 11.18
N PRO A 194 22.47 2.74 10.52
CA PRO A 194 21.03 2.58 10.66
C PRO A 194 20.67 1.99 12.02
N GLU A 195 19.44 2.23 12.44
CA GLU A 195 18.82 1.56 13.60
C GLU A 195 18.29 0.20 13.14
N PHE A 196 18.81 -0.89 13.72
CA PHE A 196 18.34 -2.25 13.44
C PHE A 196 17.08 -2.56 14.24
N LEU A 197 16.05 -3.10 13.57
CA LEU A 197 14.78 -3.47 14.16
C LEU A 197 14.61 -4.99 14.12
N PRO A 198 14.87 -5.70 15.25
CA PRO A 198 14.89 -7.17 15.30
C PRO A 198 13.46 -7.73 15.35
N ARG A 199 12.74 -7.60 14.24
CA ARG A 199 11.37 -8.09 14.05
C ARG A 199 11.27 -8.78 12.70
N ALA A 200 10.75 -10.01 12.70
CA ALA A 200 10.40 -10.69 11.46
C ALA A 200 9.19 -9.98 10.82
N VAL A 201 9.44 -9.28 9.70
CA VAL A 201 8.43 -8.46 9.01
C VAL A 201 8.24 -8.95 7.58
N ALA A 202 9.32 -9.03 6.81
CA ALA A 202 9.29 -9.39 5.39
C ALA A 202 9.46 -10.90 5.14
N ALA A 203 9.27 -11.33 3.90
CA ALA A 203 9.64 -12.67 3.44
C ALA A 203 11.16 -12.87 3.52
N ASN A 204 11.61 -14.02 4.03
CA ASN A 204 13.03 -14.32 4.24
C ASN A 204 13.68 -15.14 3.12
N ASP A 205 13.08 -15.18 1.94
CA ASP A 205 13.64 -15.84 0.76
C ASP A 205 13.81 -14.83 -0.39
N GLU A 206 14.15 -15.26 -1.60
CA GLU A 206 14.24 -14.35 -2.75
C GLU A 206 12.87 -14.09 -3.41
N HIS A 207 12.03 -15.12 -3.56
CA HIS A 207 10.88 -15.11 -4.47
C HIS A 207 9.54 -14.79 -3.82
N SER A 208 9.37 -15.02 -2.52
CA SER A 208 8.11 -14.75 -1.83
C SER A 208 7.92 -13.25 -1.66
N SER A 209 6.70 -12.79 -1.92
CA SER A 209 6.43 -11.37 -2.01
C SER A 209 6.31 -10.70 -0.63
N THR A 210 6.58 -9.41 -0.61
CA THR A 210 6.25 -8.55 0.51
C THR A 210 5.90 -7.19 -0.05
N TYR A 211 4.77 -6.62 0.34
CA TYR A 211 4.41 -5.26 -0.02
C TYR A 211 4.09 -4.47 1.24
N ALA A 212 4.61 -3.25 1.32
CA ALA A 212 4.35 -2.38 2.46
C ALA A 212 4.13 -0.93 2.03
N PHE A 213 3.27 -0.23 2.77
CA PHE A 213 3.00 1.19 2.59
C PHE A 213 2.65 1.82 3.93
N ILE A 214 2.90 3.13 4.05
CA ILE A 214 2.55 3.90 5.25
C ILE A 214 1.15 4.45 5.07
N GLY A 215 0.32 4.32 6.10
CA GLY A 215 -1.01 4.89 6.15
C GLY A 215 -1.41 5.29 7.57
N PRO A 216 -2.55 5.99 7.72
CA PRO A 216 -3.05 6.42 9.02
C PRO A 216 -3.45 5.22 9.88
N GLU A 217 -3.29 5.30 11.21
CA GLU A 217 -3.79 4.31 12.18
C GLU A 217 -5.26 4.52 12.54
N ARG A 218 -5.76 5.76 12.44
CA ARG A 218 -7.12 6.16 12.84
C ARG A 218 -7.63 7.30 11.97
N TYR A 219 -8.96 7.48 11.92
CA TYR A 219 -9.55 8.65 11.24
C TYR A 219 -9.27 9.95 11.99
N GLY A 220 -9.13 11.03 11.22
CA GLY A 220 -9.05 12.40 11.72
C GLY A 220 -7.64 13.01 11.73
N TRP A 221 -7.60 14.31 12.01
CA TRP A 221 -6.35 15.08 12.09
C TRP A 221 -5.59 14.73 13.37
N GLY A 222 -4.32 14.33 13.25
CA GLY A 222 -3.44 14.06 14.39
C GLY A 222 -3.33 12.59 14.84
N GLY A 223 -3.76 11.63 14.02
CA GLY A 223 -3.46 10.21 14.23
C GLY A 223 -2.00 9.87 13.91
N SER A 224 -1.43 8.86 14.58
CA SER A 224 -0.17 8.24 14.19
C SER A 224 -0.31 7.53 12.84
N ASN A 225 0.78 7.45 12.09
CA ASN A 225 0.89 6.57 10.94
C ASN A 225 1.44 5.20 11.35
N VAL A 226 1.05 4.17 10.61
CA VAL A 226 1.51 2.79 10.74
C VAL A 226 2.01 2.28 9.40
N LEU A 227 2.87 1.28 9.45
CA LEU A 227 3.29 0.50 8.29
C LEU A 227 2.30 -0.66 8.12
N TYR A 228 1.52 -0.63 7.04
CA TYR A 228 0.75 -1.78 6.58
C TYR A 228 1.68 -2.71 5.81
N VAL A 229 1.75 -3.98 6.18
CA VAL A 229 2.63 -4.99 5.56
C VAL A 229 1.82 -6.21 5.19
N GLY A 230 1.92 -6.64 3.94
CA GLY A 230 1.47 -7.94 3.45
C GLY A 230 2.68 -8.80 3.11
N THR A 231 2.78 -10.00 3.69
CA THR A 231 3.94 -10.88 3.55
C THR A 231 3.48 -12.29 3.16
N THR A 232 4.04 -12.81 2.07
CA THR A 232 3.81 -14.21 1.68
C THR A 232 4.46 -15.15 2.71
N PHE A 233 3.74 -16.19 3.11
CA PHE A 233 4.28 -17.21 4.00
C PHE A 233 5.45 -17.94 3.33
N THR A 234 6.53 -18.13 4.07
CA THR A 234 7.70 -18.91 3.64
C THR A 234 7.87 -20.08 4.59
N ASN A 235 8.02 -21.29 4.05
CA ASN A 235 8.34 -22.47 4.85
C ASN A 235 9.86 -22.61 5.05
N ASN A 236 10.51 -21.51 5.45
CA ASN A 236 11.97 -21.41 5.56
C ASN A 236 12.36 -21.00 6.99
N GLY A 237 12.27 -21.95 7.93
CA GLY A 237 12.57 -21.74 9.35
C GLY A 237 11.32 -21.68 10.24
N GLU A 238 11.49 -22.02 11.52
CA GLU A 238 10.38 -22.14 12.48
C GLU A 238 9.75 -20.79 12.86
N TYR A 239 10.54 -19.72 12.87
CA TYR A 239 10.09 -18.35 13.20
C TYR A 239 9.14 -17.75 12.17
N ARG A 240 8.95 -18.40 11.02
CA ARG A 240 8.05 -17.93 9.97
C ARG A 240 6.59 -18.02 10.37
N HIS A 241 6.27 -18.83 11.37
CA HIS A 241 4.94 -18.93 11.94
C HIS A 241 4.48 -17.66 12.66
N ASP A 242 5.42 -16.82 13.11
CA ASP A 242 5.13 -15.55 13.80
C ASP A 242 4.93 -14.38 12.83
N VAL A 243 5.17 -14.58 11.54
CA VAL A 243 4.99 -13.56 10.51
C VAL A 243 3.57 -13.66 9.94
N PRO A 244 2.69 -12.70 10.26
CA PRO A 244 1.32 -12.73 9.77
C PRO A 244 1.25 -12.44 8.27
N ALA A 245 0.15 -12.85 7.65
CA ALA A 245 -0.11 -12.60 6.23
C ALA A 245 -0.29 -11.10 5.97
N ILE A 246 -1.06 -10.40 6.81
CA ILE A 246 -1.17 -8.94 6.81
C ILE A 246 -0.99 -8.41 8.23
N SER A 247 -0.33 -7.26 8.41
CA SER A 247 -0.24 -6.59 9.72
C SER A 247 -0.14 -5.08 9.63
N SER A 248 -0.57 -4.40 10.69
CA SER A 248 -0.31 -2.98 10.94
C SER A 248 0.78 -2.86 12.01
N ARG A 249 1.86 -2.15 11.72
CA ARG A 249 3.04 -2.04 12.59
C ARG A 249 3.40 -0.58 12.87
N ARG A 250 3.84 -0.28 14.10
CA ARG A 250 4.23 1.08 14.48
C ARG A 250 5.53 1.47 13.79
N LEU A 251 5.63 2.69 13.26
CA LEU A 251 6.81 3.11 12.48
C LEU A 251 8.11 3.20 13.29
N HIS A 252 8.03 3.43 14.60
CA HIS A 252 9.22 3.62 15.42
C HIS A 252 9.96 2.32 15.72
N ASN A 253 9.25 1.21 15.98
CA ASN A 253 9.82 -0.06 16.43
C ASN A 253 9.35 -1.31 15.64
N LEU A 254 8.37 -1.17 14.74
CA LEU A 254 7.74 -2.24 13.96
C LEU A 254 7.06 -3.36 14.77
N ASP A 255 6.75 -3.09 16.05
CA ASP A 255 5.79 -3.90 16.79
C ASP A 255 4.38 -3.72 16.21
N PHE A 256 3.48 -4.67 16.47
CA PHE A 256 2.08 -4.52 16.08
C PHE A 256 1.46 -3.25 16.65
N ALA A 257 0.63 -2.57 15.86
CA ALA A 257 -0.04 -1.33 16.25
C ALA A 257 -0.85 -1.53 17.55
N GLU A 258 -1.68 -2.57 17.56
CA GLU A 258 -2.37 -3.11 18.73
C GLU A 258 -1.94 -4.56 18.98
N LEU A 259 -1.59 -4.85 20.23
CA LEU A 259 -1.31 -6.20 20.73
C LEU A 259 -1.78 -6.29 22.18
N SER A 260 -3.00 -6.77 22.37
CA SER A 260 -3.59 -7.07 23.67
C SER A 260 -4.21 -8.47 23.65
N PHE A 261 -4.65 -8.96 24.81
CA PHE A 261 -5.21 -10.32 24.93
C PHE A 261 -6.38 -10.60 23.97
N SER A 262 -7.16 -9.56 23.65
CA SER A 262 -8.37 -9.68 22.81
C SER A 262 -8.25 -9.04 21.43
N LYS A 263 -7.16 -8.32 21.15
CA LYS A 263 -6.98 -7.59 19.89
C LYS A 263 -5.56 -7.73 19.38
N GLN A 264 -5.46 -8.08 18.10
CA GLN A 264 -4.18 -8.14 17.41
C GLN A 264 -4.30 -7.45 16.05
N SER A 265 -3.44 -6.48 15.77
CA SER A 265 -3.38 -5.81 14.47
C SER A 265 -2.68 -6.66 13.40
N SER A 266 -3.13 -7.90 13.25
CA SER A 266 -2.62 -8.83 12.26
C SER A 266 -3.71 -9.79 11.78
N LEU A 267 -3.50 -10.30 10.57
CA LEU A 267 -4.33 -11.30 9.93
C LEU A 267 -3.44 -12.48 9.56
N GLN A 268 -3.84 -13.67 9.97
CA GLN A 268 -3.09 -14.91 9.74
C GLN A 268 -3.89 -15.85 8.84
N ILE A 269 -3.16 -16.62 8.01
CA ILE A 269 -3.73 -17.76 7.30
C ILE A 269 -3.66 -18.95 8.24
N GLU A 270 -4.77 -19.68 8.35
CA GLU A 270 -4.91 -20.89 9.14
C GLU A 270 -3.76 -21.88 8.88
N VAL A 271 -3.24 -22.46 9.96
CA VAL A 271 -2.05 -23.31 9.93
C VAL A 271 -2.20 -24.48 8.94
N LYS A 272 -3.41 -25.01 8.81
CA LYS A 272 -3.72 -26.09 7.85
C LYS A 272 -3.65 -25.68 6.38
N TYR A 273 -3.76 -24.40 6.05
CA TYR A 273 -3.77 -23.91 4.65
C TYR A 273 -2.50 -23.18 4.23
N ARG A 274 -1.79 -22.55 5.16
CA ARG A 274 -0.68 -21.62 4.85
C ARG A 274 0.47 -22.22 4.03
N ASP A 275 0.66 -23.54 4.04
CA ASP A 275 1.73 -24.20 3.29
C ASP A 275 1.41 -24.34 1.78
N HIS A 276 0.14 -24.31 1.39
CA HIS A 276 -0.30 -24.53 -0.01
C HIS A 276 -1.20 -23.41 -0.55
N PHE A 277 -1.79 -22.60 0.31
CA PHE A 277 -2.54 -21.40 -0.02
C PHE A 277 -1.66 -20.16 0.20
N LEU A 278 -0.76 -19.92 -0.76
CA LEU A 278 0.14 -18.77 -0.74
C LEU A 278 -0.54 -17.55 -1.38
N VAL A 279 -0.27 -16.39 -0.80
CA VAL A 279 -0.80 -15.09 -1.26
C VAL A 279 0.37 -14.23 -1.72
N ASN A 280 0.30 -13.76 -2.97
CA ASN A 280 1.25 -12.83 -3.54
C ASN A 280 0.70 -11.40 -3.44
N TYR A 281 1.44 -10.50 -2.79
CA TYR A 281 1.09 -9.11 -2.54
C TYR A 281 1.73 -8.23 -3.62
N VAL A 282 0.91 -7.75 -4.55
CA VAL A 282 1.39 -7.00 -5.72
C VAL A 282 1.41 -5.50 -5.47
N TYR A 283 0.39 -4.98 -4.79
CA TYR A 283 0.23 -3.55 -4.54
C TYR A 283 -0.60 -3.29 -3.28
N GLY A 284 -0.52 -2.07 -2.75
CA GLY A 284 -1.26 -1.65 -1.58
C GLY A 284 -1.31 -0.12 -1.48
N PHE A 285 -2.43 0.38 -0.96
CA PHE A 285 -2.72 1.81 -0.86
C PHE A 285 -3.78 2.08 0.21
N ASN A 286 -3.80 3.30 0.72
CA ASN A 286 -4.90 3.82 1.53
C ASN A 286 -5.84 4.65 0.66
N ALA A 287 -7.14 4.47 0.83
CA ALA A 287 -8.15 5.31 0.19
C ALA A 287 -9.40 5.37 1.06
N SER A 288 -10.03 6.56 1.10
CA SER A 288 -11.17 6.81 1.96
C SER A 288 -10.86 6.41 3.41
N ASP A 289 -11.58 5.40 3.90
CA ASP A 289 -11.53 4.91 5.27
C ASP A 289 -10.84 3.53 5.40
N TYR A 290 -10.17 3.07 4.34
CA TYR A 290 -9.67 1.70 4.26
C TYR A 290 -8.20 1.62 3.82
N ALA A 291 -7.55 0.57 4.30
CA ALA A 291 -6.28 0.08 3.76
C ALA A 291 -6.56 -1.09 2.81
N TYR A 292 -6.03 -1.01 1.60
CA TYR A 292 -6.24 -1.97 0.53
C TYR A 292 -4.97 -2.74 0.19
N PHE A 293 -5.13 -4.02 -0.16
CA PHE A 293 -4.08 -4.86 -0.73
C PHE A 293 -4.58 -5.54 -1.99
N VAL A 294 -3.76 -5.50 -3.04
CA VAL A 294 -4.00 -6.24 -4.28
C VAL A 294 -3.22 -7.53 -4.23
N LEU A 295 -3.96 -8.63 -4.32
CA LEU A 295 -3.50 -9.98 -4.05
C LEU A 295 -3.63 -10.87 -5.29
N VAL A 296 -2.67 -11.76 -5.51
CA VAL A 296 -2.81 -12.92 -6.39
C VAL A 296 -2.72 -14.17 -5.54
N GLN A 297 -3.76 -15.00 -5.56
CA GLN A 297 -3.86 -16.21 -4.76
C GLN A 297 -4.67 -17.28 -5.47
N LYS A 298 -4.65 -18.52 -4.98
CA LYS A 298 -5.52 -19.58 -5.51
C LYS A 298 -6.99 -19.15 -5.40
N GLN A 299 -7.81 -19.51 -6.36
CA GLN A 299 -9.24 -19.18 -6.33
C GLN A 299 -9.95 -19.89 -5.18
N SER A 300 -9.50 -21.09 -4.83
CA SER A 300 -9.95 -21.84 -3.65
C SER A 300 -8.77 -22.23 -2.76
N HIS A 301 -9.03 -22.29 -1.47
CA HIS A 301 -8.11 -22.82 -0.46
C HIS A 301 -8.22 -24.35 -0.32
N LEU A 302 -9.21 -24.96 -0.97
CA LEU A 302 -9.44 -26.40 -0.93
C LEU A 302 -8.56 -27.11 -1.98
N PRO A 303 -7.77 -28.13 -1.61
CA PRO A 303 -6.95 -28.89 -2.54
C PRO A 303 -7.74 -29.52 -3.69
N GLU A 304 -8.98 -29.95 -3.43
CA GLU A 304 -9.85 -30.58 -4.43
C GLU A 304 -10.31 -29.61 -5.54
N GLN A 305 -10.09 -28.31 -5.34
CA GLN A 305 -10.46 -27.23 -6.25
C GLN A 305 -9.25 -26.51 -6.84
N GLU A 306 -8.08 -27.15 -6.81
CA GLU A 306 -6.85 -26.60 -7.38
C GLU A 306 -6.97 -26.27 -8.88
N GLU A 307 -7.82 -27.01 -9.60
CA GLU A 307 -8.11 -26.79 -11.03
C GLU A 307 -8.76 -25.42 -11.34
N LEU A 308 -9.31 -24.73 -10.33
CA LEU A 308 -9.80 -23.37 -10.51
C LEU A 308 -8.66 -22.35 -10.74
N GLY A 309 -7.42 -22.73 -10.42
CA GLY A 309 -6.23 -21.92 -10.64
C GLY A 309 -6.17 -20.67 -9.77
N TYR A 310 -5.56 -19.60 -10.30
CA TYR A 310 -5.30 -18.37 -9.57
C TYR A 310 -6.23 -17.22 -9.97
N VAL A 311 -6.46 -16.32 -9.04
CA VAL A 311 -7.30 -15.15 -9.22
C VAL A 311 -6.69 -13.93 -8.55
N THR A 312 -6.91 -12.76 -9.15
CA THR A 312 -6.59 -11.49 -8.51
C THR A 312 -7.74 -11.07 -7.60
N ARG A 313 -7.44 -10.77 -6.34
CA ARG A 313 -8.37 -10.18 -5.39
C ARG A 313 -7.90 -8.82 -4.90
N LEU A 314 -8.86 -8.00 -4.52
CA LEU A 314 -8.64 -6.78 -3.77
C LEU A 314 -9.17 -7.01 -2.36
N ALA A 315 -8.28 -6.98 -1.39
CA ALA A 315 -8.59 -7.05 0.03
C ALA A 315 -8.68 -5.64 0.61
N ARG A 316 -9.55 -5.44 1.60
CA ARG A 316 -9.59 -4.21 2.39
C ARG A 316 -9.83 -4.49 3.87
N THR A 317 -9.36 -3.58 4.71
CA THR A 317 -9.69 -3.50 6.14
C THR A 317 -9.93 -2.04 6.53
N CYS A 318 -10.82 -1.78 7.49
CA CYS A 318 -11.04 -0.44 8.04
C CYS A 318 -9.77 0.03 8.75
N ILE A 319 -9.39 1.28 8.57
CA ILE A 319 -8.21 1.85 9.24
C ILE A 319 -8.34 1.79 10.77
N THR A 320 -9.53 2.12 11.31
CA THR A 320 -9.80 2.13 12.75
C THR A 320 -10.03 0.75 13.37
N ASP A 321 -10.01 -0.30 12.56
CA ASP A 321 -10.19 -1.67 13.04
C ASP A 321 -8.84 -2.28 13.41
N SER A 322 -8.57 -2.24 14.71
CA SER A 322 -7.33 -2.77 15.29
C SER A 322 -7.23 -4.30 15.26
N ASN A 323 -8.32 -5.04 14.98
CA ASN A 323 -8.38 -6.50 15.04
C ASN A 323 -8.61 -7.17 13.68
N TYR A 324 -8.71 -6.39 12.59
CA TYR A 324 -8.96 -6.90 11.23
C TYR A 324 -10.29 -7.66 11.05
N ASP A 325 -11.27 -7.47 11.95
CA ASP A 325 -12.62 -8.07 11.84
C ASP A 325 -13.36 -7.64 10.56
N SER A 326 -13.08 -6.42 10.09
CA SER A 326 -13.59 -5.79 8.88
C SER A 326 -12.91 -6.27 7.59
N TYR A 327 -11.97 -7.22 7.69
CA TYR A 327 -11.31 -7.79 6.53
C TYR A 327 -12.32 -8.43 5.57
N THR A 328 -12.22 -8.04 4.31
CA THR A 328 -13.05 -8.57 3.22
C THR A 328 -12.30 -8.48 1.90
N GLU A 329 -12.66 -9.37 0.97
CA GLU A 329 -12.05 -9.46 -0.34
C GLU A 329 -13.11 -9.43 -1.45
N VAL A 330 -12.75 -8.82 -2.57
CA VAL A 330 -13.50 -8.91 -3.83
C VAL A 330 -12.59 -9.41 -4.94
N THR A 331 -13.15 -10.11 -5.91
CA THR A 331 -12.40 -10.57 -7.08
C THR A 331 -12.35 -9.48 -8.15
N LEU A 332 -11.15 -9.16 -8.64
CA LEU A 332 -10.97 -8.27 -9.78
C LEU A 332 -11.01 -9.09 -11.07
N GLN A 333 -11.89 -8.70 -11.99
CA GLN A 333 -11.99 -9.33 -13.31
C GLN A 333 -11.54 -8.33 -14.38
N CYS A 334 -10.63 -8.77 -15.26
CA CYS A 334 -10.20 -8.01 -16.43
C CYS A 334 -10.47 -8.87 -17.67
N LEU A 335 -11.62 -8.64 -18.32
CA LEU A 335 -12.07 -9.43 -19.46
C LEU A 335 -11.86 -8.63 -20.75
N ALA A 336 -11.19 -9.22 -21.74
CA ALA A 336 -11.06 -8.62 -23.06
C ALA A 336 -11.65 -9.53 -24.13
N ARG A 337 -12.49 -8.96 -24.99
CA ARG A 337 -13.03 -9.61 -26.18
C ARG A 337 -12.12 -9.31 -27.37
N HIS A 338 -11.67 -10.35 -28.06
CA HIS A 338 -10.90 -10.23 -29.29
C HIS A 338 -11.30 -11.30 -30.29
N VAL A 339 -10.94 -11.11 -31.55
CA VAL A 339 -11.21 -12.08 -32.61
C VAL A 339 -9.95 -12.92 -32.80
N GLU A 340 -10.10 -14.24 -32.61
CA GLU A 340 -9.06 -15.24 -32.82
C GLU A 340 -9.64 -16.28 -33.79
N ASP A 341 -8.96 -16.56 -34.90
CA ASP A 341 -9.43 -17.45 -35.97
C ASP A 341 -10.86 -17.17 -36.48
N GLY A 342 -11.24 -15.89 -36.54
CA GLY A 342 -12.57 -15.46 -36.98
C GLY A 342 -13.69 -15.66 -35.96
N GLN A 343 -13.39 -16.16 -34.75
CA GLN A 343 -14.33 -16.27 -33.63
C GLN A 343 -14.07 -15.21 -32.57
N THR A 344 -15.14 -14.67 -31.98
CA THR A 344 -15.02 -13.75 -30.84
C THR A 344 -14.74 -14.56 -29.58
N VAL A 345 -13.54 -14.44 -29.04
CA VAL A 345 -13.10 -15.07 -27.80
C VAL A 345 -13.07 -14.02 -26.70
N THR A 346 -13.64 -14.34 -25.53
CA THR A 346 -13.48 -13.54 -24.31
C THR A 346 -12.40 -14.17 -23.45
N THR A 347 -11.25 -13.49 -23.31
CA THR A 347 -10.17 -13.96 -22.44
C THR A 347 -10.22 -13.23 -21.10
N ASN A 348 -10.05 -14.00 -20.03
CA ASN A 348 -9.87 -13.47 -18.68
C ASN A 348 -8.38 -13.26 -18.39
N TYR A 349 -8.00 -12.02 -18.12
CA TYR A 349 -6.67 -11.63 -17.67
C TYR A 349 -6.69 -11.60 -16.14
N ASN A 350 -6.46 -12.77 -15.54
CA ASN A 350 -6.71 -13.02 -14.11
C ASN A 350 -5.51 -12.77 -13.18
N ILE A 351 -4.31 -12.54 -13.71
CA ILE A 351 -3.09 -12.34 -12.92
C ILE A 351 -2.58 -10.91 -13.07
N ILE A 352 -2.81 -10.07 -12.06
CA ILE A 352 -2.28 -8.72 -12.05
C ILE A 352 -0.75 -8.71 -11.89
N GLN A 353 -0.09 -7.82 -12.61
CA GLN A 353 1.37 -7.64 -12.63
C GLN A 353 1.79 -6.38 -11.87
N ASP A 354 1.04 -5.29 -12.01
CA ASP A 354 1.22 -4.05 -11.25
C ASP A 354 -0.10 -3.28 -11.18
N ALA A 355 -0.22 -2.41 -10.19
CA ALA A 355 -1.35 -1.51 -10.02
C ALA A 355 -0.92 -0.13 -9.50
N LYS A 356 -1.69 0.88 -9.86
CA LYS A 356 -1.58 2.24 -9.32
C LYS A 356 -2.94 2.89 -9.14
N VAL A 357 -3.09 3.62 -8.04
CA VAL A 357 -4.21 4.54 -7.84
C VAL A 357 -3.82 5.94 -8.26
N VAL A 358 -4.65 6.56 -9.10
CA VAL A 358 -4.44 7.91 -9.63
C VAL A 358 -5.76 8.68 -9.63
N PRO A 359 -5.73 10.03 -9.52
CA PRO A 359 -6.95 10.83 -9.70
C PRO A 359 -7.40 10.80 -11.17
N ALA A 360 -8.70 10.65 -11.40
CA ALA A 360 -9.27 10.64 -12.75
C ALA A 360 -9.23 12.05 -13.37
N GLY A 361 -8.69 12.14 -14.59
CA GLY A 361 -8.82 13.35 -15.42
C GLY A 361 -10.25 13.55 -15.93
N GLN A 362 -10.57 14.77 -16.37
CA GLN A 362 -11.92 15.18 -16.79
C GLN A 362 -12.60 14.18 -17.74
N HIS A 363 -11.93 13.77 -18.81
CA HIS A 363 -12.52 12.89 -19.83
C HIS A 363 -12.76 11.48 -19.31
N LEU A 364 -11.81 10.93 -18.55
CA LEU A 364 -11.94 9.60 -17.94
C LEU A 364 -13.10 9.60 -16.93
N ALA A 365 -13.17 10.64 -16.09
CA ALA A 365 -14.22 10.80 -15.10
C ALA A 365 -15.62 10.80 -15.73
N VAL A 366 -15.82 11.59 -16.80
CA VAL A 366 -17.09 11.60 -17.55
C VAL A 366 -17.43 10.22 -18.14
N SER A 367 -16.45 9.53 -18.73
CA SER A 367 -16.68 8.20 -19.32
C SER A 367 -17.05 7.12 -18.31
N MET A 368 -16.59 7.27 -17.06
CA MET A 368 -16.83 6.32 -15.97
C MET A 368 -17.99 6.75 -15.05
N GLY A 369 -18.60 7.92 -15.28
CA GLY A 369 -19.68 8.43 -14.43
C GLY A 369 -19.24 8.81 -13.00
N ILE A 370 -17.99 9.28 -12.86
CA ILE A 370 -17.40 9.74 -11.60
C ILE A 370 -17.00 11.22 -11.70
N GLU A 371 -16.65 11.85 -10.57
CA GLU A 371 -16.24 13.25 -10.56
C GLU A 371 -14.76 13.39 -10.97
N PRO A 372 -14.37 14.49 -11.65
CA PRO A 372 -12.97 14.78 -11.92
C PRO A 372 -12.17 14.85 -10.61
N GLY A 373 -11.06 14.12 -10.52
CA GLY A 373 -10.28 13.98 -9.31
C GLY A 373 -10.62 12.76 -8.46
N ASP A 374 -11.76 12.10 -8.69
CA ASP A 374 -12.09 10.84 -8.01
C ASP A 374 -11.00 9.79 -8.27
N PRO A 375 -10.62 9.00 -7.25
CA PRO A 375 -9.56 8.03 -7.40
C PRO A 375 -10.01 6.84 -8.27
N VAL A 376 -9.16 6.44 -9.19
CA VAL A 376 -9.29 5.24 -10.01
C VAL A 376 -8.05 4.36 -9.84
N MET A 377 -8.27 3.05 -9.82
CA MET A 377 -7.20 2.06 -9.83
C MET A 377 -6.98 1.57 -11.26
N ILE A 378 -5.75 1.66 -11.74
CA ILE A 378 -5.32 1.08 -13.00
C ILE A 378 -4.50 -0.16 -12.67
N GLY A 379 -4.86 -1.30 -13.27
CA GLY A 379 -4.12 -2.55 -13.14
C GLY A 379 -3.71 -3.09 -14.50
N VAL A 380 -2.50 -3.64 -14.58
CA VAL A 380 -2.03 -4.39 -15.76
C VAL A 380 -2.09 -5.87 -15.43
N PHE A 381 -2.77 -6.64 -16.27
CA PHE A 381 -3.06 -8.05 -16.05
C PHE A 381 -2.52 -8.90 -17.18
N SER A 382 -2.14 -10.12 -16.86
CA SER A 382 -1.83 -11.20 -17.80
C SER A 382 -2.74 -12.40 -17.51
N PRO A 383 -3.08 -13.22 -18.51
CA PRO A 383 -3.75 -14.48 -18.27
C PRO A 383 -2.76 -15.48 -17.67
N ALA A 384 -3.25 -16.32 -16.77
CA ALA A 384 -2.50 -17.41 -16.17
C ALA A 384 -2.06 -18.45 -17.22
N ARG A 385 -0.92 -19.08 -17.00
CA ARG A 385 -0.50 -20.28 -17.72
C ARG A 385 -1.17 -21.49 -17.07
N SER A 386 -2.24 -21.99 -17.69
CA SER A 386 -3.05 -23.09 -17.13
C SER A 386 -3.56 -22.70 -15.73
N ILE A 387 -3.38 -23.57 -14.74
CA ILE A 387 -3.84 -23.40 -13.36
C ILE A 387 -2.80 -22.72 -12.44
N THR A 388 -1.68 -22.21 -12.96
CA THR A 388 -0.60 -21.62 -12.15
C THR A 388 -0.72 -20.10 -12.00
N ALA A 389 0.11 -19.51 -11.14
CA ALA A 389 0.25 -18.06 -11.02
C ALA A 389 1.17 -17.45 -12.10
N GLU A 390 1.74 -18.25 -13.00
CA GLU A 390 2.67 -17.76 -14.01
C GLU A 390 1.93 -16.95 -15.09
N PRO A 391 2.32 -15.70 -15.36
CA PRO A 391 1.70 -14.89 -16.40
C PRO A 391 2.13 -15.34 -17.80
N GLN A 392 1.20 -15.29 -18.75
CA GLN A 392 1.52 -15.36 -20.18
C GLN A 392 2.04 -14.00 -20.69
N ALA A 393 2.66 -14.02 -21.89
CA ALA A 393 3.27 -12.84 -22.50
C ALA A 393 2.27 -11.76 -22.97
N ARG A 394 0.98 -12.11 -23.08
CA ARG A 394 -0.09 -11.15 -23.43
C ARG A 394 -0.57 -10.43 -22.18
N SER A 395 -0.82 -9.13 -22.30
CA SER A 395 -1.30 -8.31 -21.19
C SER A 395 -2.43 -7.38 -21.61
N ALA A 396 -3.27 -7.02 -20.64
CA ALA A 396 -4.35 -6.05 -20.78
C ALA A 396 -4.29 -5.04 -19.63
N MET A 397 -4.74 -3.82 -19.87
CA MET A 397 -4.90 -2.80 -18.84
C MET A 397 -6.38 -2.62 -18.54
N CYS A 398 -6.75 -2.71 -17.27
CA CYS A 398 -8.11 -2.45 -16.80
C CYS A 398 -8.12 -1.28 -15.82
N VAL A 399 -9.18 -0.48 -15.86
CA VAL A 399 -9.38 0.70 -15.02
C VAL A 399 -10.64 0.50 -14.19
N TYR A 400 -10.53 0.69 -12.88
CA TYR A 400 -11.60 0.49 -11.91
C TYR A 400 -11.81 1.77 -11.11
N SER A 401 -13.05 2.24 -11.05
CA SER A 401 -13.43 3.31 -10.13
C SER A 401 -13.40 2.78 -8.69
N LEU A 402 -12.77 3.52 -7.77
CA LEU A 402 -12.80 3.13 -6.36
C LEU A 402 -14.23 3.18 -5.79
N LYS A 403 -15.08 4.07 -6.31
CA LYS A 403 -16.50 4.15 -5.96
C LYS A 403 -17.25 2.86 -6.32
N ASP A 404 -16.98 2.29 -7.50
CA ASP A 404 -17.61 1.04 -7.93
C ASP A 404 -17.08 -0.16 -7.13
N ILE A 405 -15.78 -0.15 -6.82
CA ILE A 405 -15.16 -1.14 -5.94
C ILE A 405 -15.82 -1.11 -4.55
N GLU A 406 -15.96 0.07 -3.95
CA GLU A 406 -16.61 0.25 -2.64
C GLU A 406 -18.07 -0.22 -2.67
N ALA A 407 -18.81 0.10 -3.74
CA ALA A 407 -20.17 -0.38 -3.94
C ALA A 407 -20.22 -1.92 -3.97
N LYS A 408 -19.26 -2.58 -4.65
CA LYS A 408 -19.17 -4.05 -4.70
C LYS A 408 -18.84 -4.69 -3.37
N PHE A 409 -17.96 -4.09 -2.57
CA PHE A 409 -17.74 -4.56 -1.20
C PHE A 409 -19.02 -4.43 -0.36
N ASN A 410 -19.70 -3.29 -0.42
CA ASN A 410 -20.92 -3.06 0.37
C ASN A 410 -22.06 -4.00 -0.05
N GLU A 411 -22.21 -4.25 -1.36
CA GLU A 411 -23.15 -5.24 -1.89
C GLU A 411 -22.87 -6.64 -1.32
N ASN A 412 -21.62 -7.10 -1.36
CA ASN A 412 -21.23 -8.40 -0.81
C ASN A 412 -21.47 -8.50 0.70
N ILE A 413 -21.16 -7.44 1.45
CA ILE A 413 -21.45 -7.37 2.89
C ILE A 413 -22.97 -7.45 3.10
N HIS A 414 -23.77 -6.67 2.39
CA HIS A 414 -25.24 -6.71 2.53
C HIS A 414 -25.82 -8.08 2.19
N MET A 415 -25.33 -8.74 1.13
CA MET A 415 -25.75 -10.10 0.77
C MET A 415 -25.38 -11.14 1.85
N CYS A 416 -24.26 -10.93 2.56
CA CYS A 416 -23.88 -11.76 3.70
C CYS A 416 -24.83 -11.53 4.89
N PHE A 417 -25.08 -10.28 5.26
CA PHE A 417 -25.93 -9.94 6.42
C PHE A 417 -27.42 -10.20 6.22
N ASN A 418 -27.92 -10.19 4.98
CA ASN A 418 -29.31 -10.49 4.68
C ASN A 418 -29.56 -12.00 4.44
N GLY A 419 -28.53 -12.85 4.53
CA GLY A 419 -28.61 -14.28 4.34
C GLY A 419 -28.69 -14.76 2.88
N SER A 420 -28.49 -13.88 1.90
CA SER A 420 -28.42 -14.27 0.48
C SER A 420 -27.15 -15.09 0.18
N LEU A 421 -26.09 -14.85 0.96
CA LEU A 421 -24.87 -15.65 0.97
C LEU A 421 -24.75 -16.35 2.33
N GLY A 422 -24.56 -17.67 2.32
CA GLY A 422 -24.37 -18.46 3.54
C GLY A 422 -22.96 -18.36 4.12
N TYR A 423 -21.96 -18.04 3.30
CA TYR A 423 -20.55 -18.10 3.67
C TYR A 423 -19.77 -16.91 3.11
N ARG A 424 -18.80 -16.42 3.88
CA ARG A 424 -17.82 -15.41 3.45
C ARG A 424 -16.74 -15.99 2.54
N ASN A 425 -16.64 -17.33 2.46
CA ASN A 425 -15.60 -18.06 1.72
C ASN A 425 -14.16 -17.62 2.08
N MET A 426 -13.95 -17.34 3.37
CA MET A 426 -12.66 -16.90 3.93
C MET A 426 -12.21 -17.80 5.09
N ASN A 427 -12.65 -19.06 5.11
CA ASN A 427 -12.37 -20.03 6.18
C ASN A 427 -10.87 -20.38 6.30
N TYR A 428 -10.05 -19.88 5.36
CA TYR A 428 -8.60 -19.98 5.42
C TYR A 428 -7.95 -18.91 6.28
N ILE A 429 -8.69 -17.93 6.78
CA ILE A 429 -8.21 -16.87 7.66
C ILE A 429 -8.50 -17.26 9.11
N SER A 430 -7.50 -17.13 9.97
CA SER A 430 -7.62 -17.43 11.39
C SER A 430 -8.40 -16.39 12.16
N GLY A 431 -9.17 -16.84 13.15
CA GLY A 431 -9.82 -15.97 14.12
C GLY A 431 -10.97 -15.13 13.58
N LEU A 432 -11.46 -15.40 12.35
CA LEU A 432 -12.65 -14.72 11.85
C LEU A 432 -13.86 -15.01 12.75
N ILE A 433 -14.65 -13.96 12.99
CA ILE A 433 -15.96 -14.08 13.62
C ILE A 433 -16.80 -15.12 12.86
N LEU A 434 -17.38 -16.08 13.60
CA LEU A 434 -18.27 -17.15 13.11
C LEU A 434 -17.62 -18.13 12.12
N ASP A 435 -16.31 -18.41 12.22
CA ASP A 435 -15.62 -19.39 11.36
C ASP A 435 -15.81 -19.15 9.85
N GLY A 436 -15.94 -17.87 9.46
CA GLY A 436 -16.18 -17.48 8.07
C GLY A 436 -17.64 -17.61 7.59
N MET A 437 -18.59 -17.94 8.48
CA MET A 437 -20.03 -17.91 8.18
C MET A 437 -20.59 -16.48 8.16
N CYS A 438 -21.63 -16.28 7.37
CA CYS A 438 -22.41 -15.05 7.41
C CYS A 438 -23.37 -15.07 8.61
N PRO A 439 -23.65 -13.91 9.25
CA PRO A 439 -24.60 -13.86 10.35
C PRO A 439 -26.01 -14.21 9.85
N THR A 440 -26.76 -14.99 10.64
CA THR A 440 -28.13 -15.38 10.30
C THR A 440 -29.08 -14.19 10.45
N ALA A 441 -29.84 -13.90 9.39
CA ALA A 441 -30.83 -12.83 9.38
C ALA A 441 -31.88 -13.06 10.48
N GLY A 442 -32.05 -12.08 11.38
CA GLY A 442 -33.03 -12.12 12.47
C GLY A 442 -32.50 -12.53 13.84
N VAL A 443 -31.21 -12.87 13.97
CA VAL A 443 -30.57 -13.10 15.27
C VAL A 443 -29.84 -11.83 15.70
N SER A 444 -30.55 -10.90 16.34
CA SER A 444 -29.87 -9.94 17.21
C SER A 444 -29.36 -10.74 18.41
N ASN A 445 -28.05 -10.91 18.55
CA ASN A 445 -27.46 -11.59 19.71
C ASN A 445 -27.79 -10.83 21.00
N ALA A 446 -28.93 -11.18 21.60
CA ALA A 446 -29.17 -11.07 23.02
C ALA A 446 -28.55 -12.30 23.70
N SER A 447 -27.22 -12.40 23.70
CA SER A 447 -26.45 -13.33 24.56
C SER A 447 -24.95 -13.18 24.31
N HIS A 448 -24.34 -12.11 24.81
CA HIS A 448 -22.96 -12.17 25.29
C HIS A 448 -22.93 -11.60 26.71
N ASP A 449 -23.70 -12.27 27.59
CA ASP A 449 -23.39 -12.31 29.01
C ASP A 449 -22.82 -13.69 29.32
N HIS A 450 -21.59 -13.68 29.85
CA HIS A 450 -20.87 -14.76 30.52
C HIS A 450 -20.46 -16.02 29.72
N LYS A 451 -19.13 -16.19 29.62
CA LYS A 451 -18.44 -17.25 30.37
C LYS A 451 -16.96 -16.89 30.57
N THR A 452 -16.63 -16.65 31.85
CA THR A 452 -15.36 -16.85 32.60
C THR A 452 -14.03 -16.77 31.87
#